data_AF-A0A242LRK5-F1
#
_entry.id   AF-A0A242LRK5-F1
#
_cell.length_a   1.000
_cell.length_b   1.000
_cell.length_c   1.000
_cell.angle_alpha   90.00
_cell.angle_beta   90.00
_cell.angle_gamma   90.00
#
_symmetry.space_group_name_H-M   'P 1'
#
loop_
_entity.id
_entity.type
_entity.pdbx_description
1 polymer ?
#
loop_
_entity_poly.entity_id
_entity_poly.type
_entity_poly.pdbx_seq_one_letter_code
_entity_poly.pdbx_strand_id
1 'polypeptide(L)'
;MTLYEYEVRMLAFRLKRLDQERDIYLQSWMNNQVKATKGKKHEPYFKEFNNFFNYEEQEKIILGKSLIDKKVDSGAIYLLRKANK
;
A
#
# COMPACT_ATOMS: atom_id res chain seq x y z
N MET A 1 9.62 26.52 -3.66
CA MET A 1 9.49 25.12 -3.21
C MET A 1 10.78 24.74 -2.52
N THR A 2 10.73 24.37 -1.24
CA THR A 2 11.91 23.96 -0.48
C THR A 2 12.20 22.47 -0.68
N LEU A 3 13.43 22.02 -0.38
CA LEU A 3 13.78 20.61 -0.42
C LEU A 3 12.86 19.77 0.48
N TYR A 4 12.54 20.29 1.67
CA TYR A 4 11.62 19.66 2.61
C TYR A 4 10.19 19.51 2.03
N GLU A 5 9.64 20.57 1.43
CA GLU A 5 8.31 20.51 0.79
C GLU A 5 8.28 19.50 -0.36
N TYR A 6 9.37 19.40 -1.12
CA TYR A 6 9.52 18.42 -2.19
C TYR A 6 9.54 16.98 -1.65
N GLU A 7 10.31 16.70 -0.61
CA GLU A 7 10.39 15.39 0.05
C GLU A 7 9.01 14.94 0.57
N VAL A 8 8.27 15.83 1.24
CA VAL A 8 6.91 15.56 1.73
C VAL A 8 5.94 15.26 0.58
N ARG A 9 5.99 16.05 -0.50
CA ARG A 9 5.16 15.81 -1.70
C ARG A 9 5.49 14.48 -2.37
N MET A 10 6.77 14.13 -2.46
CA MET A 10 7.21 12.83 -3.01
C MET A 10 6.77 11.66 -2.14
N LEU A 11 6.81 11.81 -0.82
CA LEU A 11 6.30 10.81 0.11
C LEU A 11 4.79 10.61 -0.07
N ALA A 12 4.02 11.70 -0.09
CA ALA A 12 2.57 11.66 -0.31
C ALA A 12 2.23 10.99 -1.65
N PHE A 13 2.98 11.31 -2.72
CA PHE A 13 2.82 10.68 -4.04
C PHE A 13 3.07 9.17 -4.00
N ARG A 14 4.13 8.72 -3.30
CA ARG A 14 4.43 7.29 -3.14
C ARG A 14 3.33 6.55 -2.39
N LEU A 15 2.79 7.15 -1.33
CA LEU A 15 1.68 6.56 -0.58
C LEU A 15 0.41 6.48 -1.43
N LYS A 16 0.07 7.55 -2.16
CA LYS A 16 -1.07 7.54 -3.09
C LYS A 16 -0.93 6.46 -4.17
N ARG A 17 0.28 6.27 -4.69
CA ARG A 17 0.57 5.20 -5.64
C ARG A 17 0.40 3.81 -5.02
N LEU A 18 0.80 3.62 -3.75
CA LEU A 18 0.57 2.38 -3.03
C LEU A 18 -0.93 2.06 -2.92
N ASP A 19 -1.78 3.07 -2.69
CA ASP A 19 -3.24 2.89 -2.67
C ASP A 19 -3.79 2.43 -4.02
N GLN A 20 -3.28 2.99 -5.13
CA GLN A 20 -3.64 2.56 -6.47
C GLN A 20 -3.19 1.13 -6.76
N GLU A 21 -1.97 0.78 -6.35
CA GLU A 21 -1.44 -0.59 -6.49
C GLU A 21 -2.32 -1.58 -5.72
N ARG A 22 -2.69 -1.27 -4.47
CA ARG A 22 -3.62 -2.08 -3.66
C ARG A 22 -4.90 -2.39 -4.42
N ASP A 23 -5.53 -1.39 -5.04
CA ASP A 23 -6.80 -1.56 -5.75
C ASP A 23 -6.66 -2.49 -6.97
N ILE A 24 -5.54 -2.39 -7.71
CA ILE A 24 -5.21 -3.28 -8.83
C ILE A 24 -4.99 -4.72 -8.34
N TYR A 25 -4.24 -4.89 -7.25
CA TYR A 25 -4.03 -6.20 -6.64
C TYR A 25 -5.35 -6.80 -6.14
N LEU A 26 -6.22 -5.98 -5.54
CA LEU A 26 -7.52 -6.42 -5.05
C LEU A 26 -8.39 -6.94 -6.19
N GLN A 27 -8.46 -6.20 -7.30
CA GLN A 27 -9.17 -6.65 -8.49
C GLN A 27 -8.61 -7.97 -9.04
N SER A 28 -7.27 -8.10 -9.08
CA SER A 28 -6.61 -9.33 -9.53
C SER A 28 -6.91 -10.52 -8.62
N TRP A 29 -6.87 -10.32 -7.30
CA TRP A 29 -7.19 -11.33 -6.31
C TRP A 29 -8.65 -11.79 -6.44
N MET A 30 -9.61 -10.85 -6.52
CA MET A 30 -11.02 -11.16 -6.72
C MET A 30 -11.26 -11.98 -8.00
N ASN A 31 -10.64 -11.58 -9.12
CA ASN A 31 -10.72 -12.32 -10.38
C ASN A 31 -10.21 -13.77 -10.23
N ASN A 32 -9.18 -13.98 -9.41
CA ASN A 32 -8.67 -15.31 -9.12
C ASN A 32 -9.63 -16.14 -8.24
N GLN A 33 -10.23 -15.52 -7.22
CA GLN A 33 -11.23 -16.17 -6.35
C GLN A 33 -12.48 -16.64 -7.13
N VAL A 34 -12.95 -15.84 -8.10
CA VAL A 34 -14.09 -16.19 -8.96
C VAL A 34 -13.77 -17.39 -9.87
N LYS A 35 -12.53 -17.52 -10.33
CA LYS A 35 -12.10 -18.67 -11.15
C LYS A 35 -11.99 -19.94 -10.31
N ALA A 36 -11.49 -19.83 -9.08
CA ALA A 36 -11.35 -20.95 -8.15
C ALA A 36 -12.70 -21.62 -7.79
N THR A 37 -13.78 -20.84 -7.72
CA THR A 37 -15.13 -21.38 -7.42
C THR A 37 -15.78 -22.13 -8.60
N LYS A 38 -15.32 -21.93 -9.86
CA LYS A 38 -15.85 -22.59 -11.06
C LYS A 38 -15.17 -23.96 -11.32
N GLY A 39 -15.44 -24.95 -10.48
CA GLY A 39 -15.12 -26.36 -10.77
C GLY A 39 -14.60 -27.17 -9.59
N LYS A 40 -14.94 -28.46 -9.55
CA LYS A 40 -14.56 -29.40 -8.48
C LYS A 40 -13.04 -29.38 -8.26
N LYS A 41 -12.61 -28.79 -7.13
CA LYS A 41 -11.25 -28.77 -6.55
C LYS A 41 -10.20 -27.79 -7.10
N HIS A 42 -10.57 -26.57 -7.51
CA HIS A 42 -9.54 -25.53 -7.70
C HIS A 42 -9.55 -24.55 -6.52
N GLU A 43 -8.80 -24.85 -5.46
CA GLU A 43 -8.64 -23.89 -4.35
C GLU A 43 -7.63 -22.80 -4.74
N PRO A 44 -7.93 -21.51 -4.45
CA PRO A 44 -6.98 -20.44 -4.71
C PRO A 44 -5.81 -20.54 -3.73
N TYR A 45 -4.59 -20.44 -4.26
CA TYR A 45 -3.35 -20.51 -3.47
C TYR A 45 -3.33 -19.45 -2.36
N PHE A 46 -3.70 -18.21 -2.69
CA PHE A 46 -3.85 -17.13 -1.73
C PHE A 46 -5.30 -17.05 -1.23
N LYS A 47 -5.54 -17.61 -0.04
CA LYS A 47 -6.86 -17.61 0.61
C LYS A 47 -7.29 -16.23 1.10
N GLU A 48 -6.32 -15.41 1.49
CA GLU A 48 -6.54 -14.05 1.97
C GLU A 48 -5.80 -13.05 1.07
N PHE A 49 -6.37 -11.86 0.93
CA PHE A 49 -5.75 -10.79 0.15
C PHE A 49 -4.39 -10.39 0.71
N ASN A 50 -4.24 -10.33 2.04
CA ASN A 50 -2.98 -9.95 2.68
C ASN A 50 -1.81 -10.90 2.37
N ASN A 51 -2.11 -12.18 2.11
CA ASN A 51 -1.10 -13.16 1.69
C ASN A 51 -0.67 -12.94 0.22
N PHE A 52 -1.53 -12.34 -0.59
CA PHE A 52 -1.25 -11.97 -1.98
C PHE A 52 -0.55 -10.60 -2.08
N PHE A 53 -0.96 -9.64 -1.26
CA PHE A 53 -0.43 -8.29 -1.21
C PHE A 53 -0.46 -7.72 0.21
N ASN A 54 0.71 -7.54 0.81
CA ASN A 54 0.85 -7.00 2.16
C ASN A 54 1.01 -5.48 2.13
N TYR A 55 -0.11 -4.76 2.19
CA TYR A 55 -0.12 -3.29 2.17
C TYR A 55 0.69 -2.68 3.33
N GLU A 56 0.55 -3.22 4.54
CA GLU A 56 1.20 -2.64 5.73
C GLU A 56 2.73 -2.73 5.66
N GLU A 57 3.26 -3.82 5.10
CA GLU A 57 4.69 -3.98 4.90
C GLU A 57 5.23 -2.98 3.87
N GLN A 58 4.51 -2.80 2.75
CA GLN A 58 4.89 -1.80 1.74
C GLN A 58 4.78 -0.37 2.27
N GLU A 59 3.73 -0.05 3.04
CA GLU A 59 3.59 1.25 3.72
C GLU A 59 4.78 1.50 4.65
N LYS A 60 5.16 0.50 5.47
CA LYS A 60 6.33 0.58 6.35
C LYS A 60 7.63 0.76 5.59
N ILE A 61 7.80 0.17 4.40
CA ILE A 61 9.00 0.37 3.57
C ILE A 61 9.04 1.80 3.02
N ILE A 62 7.90 2.35 2.56
CA ILE A 62 7.81 3.72 2.02
C ILE A 62 8.08 4.74 3.14
N LEU A 63 7.45 4.55 4.30
CA LEU A 63 7.66 5.39 5.47
C LEU A 63 9.08 5.19 6.01
N GLY A 64 9.53 3.95 6.20
CA GLY A 64 10.87 3.61 6.68
C GLY A 64 11.99 4.18 5.82
N LYS A 65 11.90 4.10 4.49
CA LYS A 65 12.86 4.75 3.57
C LYS A 65 12.85 6.29 3.68
N SER A 66 11.75 6.89 4.10
CA SER A 66 11.66 8.32 4.41
C SER A 66 12.15 8.67 5.83
N LEU A 67 12.14 7.70 6.75
CA LEU A 67 12.40 7.87 8.18
C LEU A 67 13.84 7.52 8.58
N ILE A 68 14.58 6.82 7.72
CA ILE A 68 15.99 6.50 7.98
C ILE A 68 16.89 7.75 8.02
N ASP A 69 16.44 8.91 7.49
CA ASP A 69 17.29 10.11 7.45
C ASP A 69 16.90 11.26 8.40
N LYS A 70 15.66 11.36 8.90
CA LYS A 70 15.28 12.43 9.85
C LYS A 70 14.20 11.98 10.82
N LYS A 71 14.32 12.41 12.08
CA LYS A 71 13.26 12.35 13.10
C LYS A 71 12.00 13.04 12.57
N VAL A 72 11.11 12.31 11.91
CA VAL A 72 9.81 12.84 11.47
C VAL A 72 8.81 12.67 12.60
N ASP A 73 8.13 13.76 12.92
CA ASP A 73 7.06 13.80 13.92
C ASP A 73 5.89 12.87 13.53
N SER A 74 5.47 12.04 14.48
CA SER A 74 4.26 11.21 14.43
C SER A 74 3.01 11.97 13.97
N GLY A 75 2.90 13.27 14.29
CA GLY A 75 1.81 14.14 13.83
C GLY A 75 1.79 14.30 12.31
N ALA A 76 2.95 14.47 11.66
CA ALA A 76 3.04 14.58 10.21
C ALA A 76 2.63 13.28 9.50
N ILE A 77 3.02 12.12 10.06
CA ILE A 77 2.61 10.81 9.53
C ILE A 77 1.09 10.65 9.60
N TYR A 78 0.48 11.04 10.72
CA TYR A 78 -0.98 11.00 10.88
C TYR A 78 -1.70 11.86 9.84
N LEU A 79 -1.21 13.08 9.59
CA LEU A 79 -1.80 13.98 8.59
C LEU A 79 -1.68 13.41 7.17
N LEU A 80 -0.54 12.80 6.82
CA LEU A 80 -0.36 12.14 5.52
C LEU A 80 -1.33 10.98 5.34
N ARG A 81 -1.50 10.14 6.36
CA ARG A 81 -2.49 9.05 6.33
C ARG A 81 -3.92 9.56 6.19
N LYS A 82 -4.25 10.67 6.85
CA LYS A 82 -5.58 11.29 6.77
C LYS A 82 -5.84 11.90 5.39
N ALA A 83 -4.84 12.49 4.76
CA ALA A 83 -4.97 13.10 3.43
C ALA A 83 -5.16 12.06 2.31
N ASN A 84 -4.81 10.80 2.54
CA ASN A 84 -4.96 9.70 1.58
C ASN A 84 -6.23 8.85 1.78
N LYS A 85 -7.01 9.07 2.85
CA LYS A 85 -8.32 8.46 3.06
C LYS A 85 -9.42 9.28 2.41
#